data_AF-W8ZK16-F1
#
_entry.id   AF-W8ZK16-F1
#
_cell.length_a   1.000
_cell.length_b   1.000
_cell.length_c   1.000
_cell.angle_alpha   90.00
_cell.angle_beta   90.00
_cell.angle_gamma   90.00
#
_symmetry.space_group_name_H-M   'P 1'
#
loop_
_entity.id
_entity.type
_entity.pdbx_description
1 polymer ?
#
loop_
_entity_poly.entity_id
_entity_poly.type
_entity_poly.pdbx_seq_one_letter_code
_entity_poly.pdbx_strand_id
1 'polypeptide(L)'
;SGGSGFAKAAADAAEERLEAAKNALKAEMQDAEAALFSGEKVVSWKSSSRTALDTKAVKAELPEIFEKYSRTSSSRRFLIH
;
A
#
# COMPACT_ATOMS: atom_id res chain seq x y z
N SER A 1 34.04 -2.24 -1.20
CA SER A 1 32.67 -2.80 -1.28
C SER A 1 31.56 -1.78 -0.96
N GLY A 2 31.79 -0.46 -1.03
CA GLY A 2 30.84 0.55 -0.53
C GLY A 2 29.70 0.99 -1.48
N GLY A 3 29.62 0.48 -2.72
CA GLY A 3 28.68 1.02 -3.73
C GLY A 3 27.22 0.53 -3.64
N SER A 4 26.97 -0.59 -2.97
CA SER A 4 25.65 -1.25 -2.97
C SER A 4 24.58 -0.51 -2.15
N GLY A 5 24.94 0.07 -1.00
CA GLY A 5 23.99 0.75 -0.11
C GLY A 5 23.44 2.08 -0.65
N PHE A 6 24.27 2.84 -1.37
CA PHE A 6 23.87 4.14 -1.93
C PHE A 6 22.87 4.00 -3.09
N ALA A 7 23.04 2.97 -3.93
CA ALA A 7 22.10 2.70 -5.02
C ALA A 7 20.72 2.33 -4.48
N LYS A 8 20.66 1.52 -3.41
CA LYS A 8 19.40 1.17 -2.75
C LYS A 8 18.73 2.38 -2.10
N ALA A 9 19.48 3.19 -1.36
CA ALA A 9 18.94 4.39 -0.73
C ALA A 9 18.39 5.40 -1.76
N ALA A 10 19.06 5.55 -2.90
CA ALA A 10 18.59 6.40 -4.00
C ALA A 10 17.30 5.86 -4.65
N ALA A 11 17.21 4.53 -4.83
CA ALA A 11 16.01 3.89 -5.37
C ALA A 11 14.80 4.04 -4.42
N ASP A 12 15.00 3.75 -3.13
CA ASP A 12 13.94 3.87 -2.12
C ASP A 12 13.44 5.33 -2.03
N ALA A 13 14.34 6.32 -2.09
CA ALA A 13 13.97 7.74 -2.09
C ALA A 13 13.29 8.20 -3.40
N ALA A 14 13.56 7.55 -4.53
CA ALA A 14 12.87 7.83 -5.78
C ALA A 14 11.44 7.25 -5.77
N GLU A 15 11.28 6.06 -5.20
CA GLU A 15 9.98 5.42 -5.00
C GLU A 15 9.10 6.24 -4.06
N GLU A 16 9.64 6.75 -2.95
CA GLU A 16 8.91 7.62 -2.03
C GLU A 16 8.42 8.91 -2.72
N ARG A 17 9.26 9.56 -3.53
CA ARG A 17 8.87 10.74 -4.31
C ARG A 17 7.80 10.42 -5.34
N LEU A 18 7.89 9.26 -5.98
CA LEU A 18 6.89 8.79 -6.94
C LEU A 18 5.53 8.60 -6.25
N GLU A 19 5.52 7.93 -5.10
CA GLU A 19 4.29 7.70 -4.33
C GLU A 19 3.71 9.01 -3.78
N ALA A 20 4.55 9.93 -3.32
CA ALA A 20 4.11 11.26 -2.91
C ALA A 20 3.45 12.03 -4.06
N ALA A 21 4.05 12.03 -5.26
CA ALA A 21 3.49 12.67 -6.44
C ALA A 21 2.17 12.02 -6.90
N LYS A 22 2.09 10.69 -6.87
CA LYS A 22 0.84 9.96 -7.14
C LYS A 22 -0.25 10.33 -6.12
N ASN A 23 0.09 10.45 -4.85
CA ASN A 23 -0.87 10.79 -3.80
C ASN A 23 -1.34 12.24 -3.88
N ALA A 24 -0.47 13.18 -4.28
CA ALA A 24 -0.87 14.54 -4.58
C ALA A 24 -1.86 14.61 -5.75
N LEU A 25 -1.58 13.88 -6.85
CA LEU A 25 -2.53 13.73 -7.95
C LEU A 25 -3.85 13.07 -7.48
N LYS A 26 -3.76 12.07 -6.59
CA LYS A 26 -4.93 11.45 -5.93
C LYS A 26 -5.83 12.42 -5.20
N ALA A 27 -5.22 13.29 -4.39
CA ALA A 27 -5.96 14.30 -3.65
C ALA A 27 -6.61 15.32 -4.58
N GLU A 28 -5.94 15.71 -5.67
CA GLU A 28 -6.44 16.70 -6.61
C GLU A 28 -7.63 16.18 -7.44
N MET A 29 -7.57 14.93 -7.96
CA MET A 29 -8.68 14.45 -8.79
C MET A 29 -9.91 14.01 -7.98
N GLN A 30 -9.81 13.88 -6.64
CA GLN A 30 -10.95 13.53 -5.77
C GLN A 30 -11.76 12.31 -6.30
N ASP A 31 -13.05 12.49 -6.56
CA ASP A 31 -13.97 11.47 -7.07
C ASP A 31 -13.90 11.29 -8.60
N ALA A 32 -13.06 12.06 -9.30
CA ALA A 32 -12.93 11.95 -10.75
C ALA A 32 -12.19 10.66 -11.14
N GLU A 33 -12.85 9.79 -11.90
CA GLU A 33 -12.29 8.51 -12.35
C GLU A 33 -11.24 8.65 -13.47
N ALA A 34 -11.12 9.84 -14.07
CA ALA A 34 -10.17 10.12 -15.12
C ALA A 34 -9.71 11.58 -15.14
N ALA A 35 -8.43 11.81 -15.46
CA ALA A 35 -7.91 13.11 -15.82
C ALA A 35 -7.60 13.16 -17.31
N LEU A 36 -7.96 14.28 -17.94
CA LEU A 36 -7.69 14.56 -19.34
C LEU A 36 -6.59 15.61 -19.48
N PHE A 37 -5.70 15.44 -20.44
CA PHE A 37 -4.74 16.45 -20.87
C PHE A 37 -4.88 16.61 -22.39
N SER A 38 -5.13 17.83 -22.85
CA SER A 38 -5.40 18.12 -24.27
C SER A 38 -6.53 17.28 -24.89
N GLY A 39 -7.56 16.94 -24.08
CA GLY A 39 -8.68 16.11 -24.52
C GLY A 39 -8.41 14.60 -24.52
N GLU A 40 -7.18 14.18 -24.23
CA GLU A 40 -6.80 12.77 -24.13
C GLU A 40 -6.76 12.29 -22.69
N LYS A 41 -7.23 11.07 -22.45
CA LYS A 41 -7.22 10.46 -21.13
C LYS A 41 -5.80 10.04 -20.74
N VAL A 42 -5.21 10.78 -19.79
CA VAL A 42 -3.83 10.56 -19.35
C VAL A 42 -3.73 9.76 -18.05
N VAL A 43 -4.75 9.82 -17.21
CA VAL A 43 -4.79 9.08 -15.93
C VAL A 43 -6.20 8.52 -15.73
N SER A 44 -6.28 7.27 -15.26
CA SER A 44 -7.47 6.78 -14.57
C SER A 44 -7.10 5.93 -13.38
N TRP A 45 -7.83 6.11 -12.28
CA TRP A 45 -7.96 5.08 -11.27
C TRP A 45 -9.42 4.70 -11.17
N LYS A 46 -9.67 3.39 -11.00
CA LYS A 46 -10.92 2.93 -10.41
C LYS A 46 -10.70 2.92 -8.91
N SER A 47 -11.63 3.45 -8.14
CA SER A 47 -11.59 3.35 -6.68
C SER A 47 -11.52 1.88 -6.27
N SER A 48 -10.38 1.42 -5.75
CA SER A 48 -10.24 0.08 -5.21
C SER A 48 -10.54 0.14 -3.71
N SER A 49 -11.78 -0.12 -3.34
CA SER A 49 -12.17 -0.29 -1.95
C SER A 49 -11.77 -1.67 -1.48
N ARG A 50 -10.86 -1.74 -0.50
CA ARG A 50 -10.51 -3.00 0.17
C ARG A 50 -11.30 -3.11 1.47
N THR A 51 -12.21 -4.07 1.54
CA THR A 51 -12.84 -4.45 2.81
C THR A 51 -11.88 -5.34 3.59
N ALA A 52 -11.51 -4.93 4.80
CA ALA A 52 -10.72 -5.72 5.73
C ALA A 52 -11.58 -6.12 6.93
N LEU A 53 -11.36 -7.32 7.46
CA LEU A 53 -12.01 -7.78 8.67
C LEU A 53 -11.40 -7.04 9.87
N ASP A 54 -12.23 -6.39 10.69
CA ASP A 54 -11.77 -5.83 11.97
C ASP A 54 -11.56 -6.97 12.97
N THR A 55 -10.35 -7.52 12.94
CA THR A 55 -9.95 -8.63 13.79
C THR A 55 -9.99 -8.29 15.28
N LYS A 56 -9.88 -7.01 15.67
CA LYS A 56 -9.97 -6.58 17.07
C LYS A 56 -11.41 -6.63 17.55
N ALA A 57 -12.34 -6.08 16.77
CA ALA A 57 -13.76 -6.13 17.08
C ALA A 57 -14.27 -7.58 17.12
N VAL A 58 -13.92 -8.40 16.13
CA VAL A 58 -14.29 -9.82 16.10
C VAL A 58 -13.74 -10.58 17.30
N LYS A 59 -12.50 -10.31 17.74
CA LYS A 59 -11.93 -10.95 18.93
C LYS A 59 -12.65 -10.54 20.22
N ALA A 60 -13.12 -9.28 20.31
CA ALA A 60 -13.81 -8.77 21.48
C ALA A 60 -15.24 -9.30 21.59
N GLU A 61 -15.97 -9.33 20.48
CA GLU A 61 -17.39 -9.72 20.46
C GLU A 61 -17.60 -11.22 20.25
N LEU A 62 -16.75 -11.86 19.45
CA LEU A 62 -16.89 -13.25 19.01
C LEU A 62 -15.57 -14.02 19.16
N PRO A 63 -15.04 -14.17 20.39
CA PRO A 63 -13.73 -14.77 20.63
C PRO A 63 -13.62 -16.21 20.11
N GLU A 64 -14.67 -17.03 20.23
CA GLU A 64 -14.66 -18.41 19.71
C GLU A 64 -14.50 -18.47 18.19
N ILE A 65 -15.14 -17.55 17.47
CA ILE A 65 -15.01 -17.46 16.00
C ILE A 65 -13.61 -16.98 15.65
N PHE A 66 -13.10 -15.98 16.38
CA PHE A 66 -11.74 -15.51 16.19
C PHE A 66 -10.71 -16.64 16.37
N GLU A 67 -10.82 -17.44 17.43
CA GLU A 67 -9.91 -18.56 17.67
C GLU A 67 -10.03 -19.66 16.60
N LYS A 68 -11.26 -20.01 16.20
CA LYS A 68 -11.50 -21.05 15.20
C LYS A 68 -10.94 -20.73 13.82
N TYR A 69 -10.95 -19.46 13.42
CA TYR A 69 -10.55 -19.02 12.08
C TYR A 69 -9.20 -18.28 12.04
N SER A 70 -8.55 -18.06 13.19
CA SER A 70 -7.21 -17.49 13.24
C SER A 70 -6.16 -18.51 12.80
N ARG A 71 -5.25 -18.07 11.92
CA ARG A 71 -4.08 -18.87 11.51
C ARG A 71 -2.80 -18.09 11.75
N THR A 72 -1.92 -18.63 12.59
CA THR A 72 -0.57 -18.10 12.78
C THR A 72 0.34 -18.68 11.71
N SER A 73 0.92 -17.83 10.87
CA SER A 73 1.98 -18.22 9.92
C SER A 73 3.30 -17.62 10.37
N SER A 74 4.28 -18.46 10.72
CA SER A 74 5.63 -18.00 11.03
C SER A 74 6.47 -17.95 9.75
N SER A 75 7.14 -16.82 9.51
CA SER A 75 8.13 -16.67 8.45
C SER A 75 9.45 -16.25 9.09
N ARG A 76 10.54 -16.96 8.75
CA ARG A 76 11.89 -16.60 9.19
C ARG A 76 12.47 -15.62 8.18
N ARG A 77 12.75 -14.39 8.63
CA ARG A 77 13.48 -13.42 7.83
C ARG A 77 14.97 -13.70 7.95
N PHE A 78 15.62 -13.94 6.82
CA PHE A 78 17.07 -13.99 6.74
C PHE A 78 17.59 -12.55 6.72
N LEU A 79 18.27 -12.14 7.80
CA LEU A 79 18.89 -10.82 7.94
C LEU A 79 20.40 -11.00 7.85
N ILE A 80 21.05 -10.27 6.94
CA ILE A 80 22.51 -10.13 6.88
C ILE A 80 22.83 -8.76 7.50
N HIS A 81 23.76 -8.75 8.47
CA HIS A 81 24.32 -7.53 9.07
C HIS A 81 25.67 -7.19 8.44
#